data_AF-A0A0F9IS74-F1
#
_entry.id   AF-A0A0F9IS74-F1
#
_cell.length_a   1.000
_cell.length_b   1.000
_cell.length_c   1.000
_cell.angle_alpha   90.00
_cell.angle_beta   90.00
_cell.angle_gamma   90.00
#
_symmetry.space_group_name_H-M   'P 1'
#
loop_
_entity.id
_entity.type
_entity.pdbx_description
1 polymer ?
#
loop_
_entity_poly.entity_id
_entity_poly.type
_entity_poly.pdbx_seq_one_letter_code
_entity_poly.pdbx_strand_id
1 'polypeptide(L)'
;MPDDKEISNLDPLEVMASDDLFVVVSSGATKKIEKNKAATSIKLDDLGTPDDNTDLNATTSKHGLLKKLDNNSSKFMNGQGSWAVPPASAEEKVKLVFAFDAHVPPSFPGD
;
A
#
# COMPACT_ATOMS: atom_id res chain seq x y z
N MET A 1 27.59 60.45 3.16
CA MET A 1 26.99 59.43 4.03
C MET A 1 25.49 59.58 3.80
N PRO A 2 24.78 58.53 3.37
CA PRO A 2 23.33 58.61 3.16
C PRO A 2 22.65 58.97 4.48
N ASP A 3 21.69 59.88 4.44
CA ASP A 3 21.05 60.48 5.61
C ASP A 3 20.34 59.42 6.47
N ASP A 4 20.61 59.43 7.77
CA ASP A 4 20.09 58.50 8.78
C ASP A 4 18.55 58.46 8.89
N LYS A 5 17.86 59.33 8.14
CA LYS A 5 16.39 59.41 8.04
C LYS A 5 15.80 58.50 6.96
N GLU A 6 16.61 58.00 6.02
CA GLU A 6 16.16 57.00 5.05
C GLU A 6 16.11 55.59 5.65
N ILE A 7 16.91 55.31 6.68
CA ILE A 7 16.88 54.02 7.38
C ILE A 7 15.75 53.88 8.39
N SER A 8 15.12 54.98 8.83
CA SER A 8 13.99 54.96 9.76
C SER A 8 12.62 54.78 9.10
N ASN A 9 12.56 54.94 7.77
CA ASN A 9 11.36 54.66 6.96
C ASN A 9 11.43 53.29 6.25
N LEU A 10 12.43 52.48 6.60
CA LEU A 10 12.36 51.06 6.30
C LEU A 10 11.38 50.47 7.31
N ASP A 11 10.19 50.11 6.85
CA ASP A 11 9.28 49.28 7.63
C ASP A 11 10.11 48.12 8.22
N PRO A 12 10.02 47.88 9.54
CA PRO A 12 10.96 47.06 10.26
C PRO A 12 10.85 45.65 9.72
N LEU A 13 11.72 45.30 8.75
CA LEU A 13 11.80 43.99 8.09
C LEU A 13 10.49 43.25 8.30
N GLU A 14 9.43 43.64 7.56
CA GLU A 14 8.38 42.68 7.29
C GLU A 14 9.16 41.59 6.59
N VAL A 15 9.67 40.65 7.38
CA VAL A 15 10.29 39.40 6.98
C VAL A 15 9.33 38.98 5.94
N MET A 16 9.73 39.20 4.67
CA MET A 16 8.87 39.00 3.53
C MET A 16 8.16 37.75 3.87
N ALA A 17 6.84 37.81 4.12
CA ALA A 17 6.09 36.72 4.71
C ALA A 17 6.43 35.55 3.80
N SER A 18 7.43 34.77 4.22
CA SER A 18 8.11 33.91 3.29
C SER A 18 7.23 32.73 3.46
N ASP A 19 6.14 32.77 2.68
CA ASP A 19 5.60 31.67 1.93
C ASP A 19 6.78 31.06 1.19
N ASP A 20 7.68 30.50 1.98
CA ASP A 20 8.93 29.91 1.62
C ASP A 20 8.43 28.53 1.21
N LEU A 21 7.76 28.56 0.07
CA LEU A 21 6.90 27.53 -0.44
C LEU A 21 7.87 26.42 -0.81
N PHE A 22 7.86 25.33 -0.06
CA PHE A 22 8.57 24.15 -0.49
C PHE A 22 7.83 23.60 -1.70
N VAL A 23 8.20 24.09 -2.89
CA VAL A 23 7.69 23.58 -4.15
C VAL A 23 8.32 22.21 -4.35
N VAL A 24 7.58 21.15 -4.06
CA VAL A 24 7.93 19.82 -4.54
C VAL A 24 7.71 19.83 -6.04
N VAL A 25 8.75 20.15 -6.81
CA VAL A 25 8.70 20.12 -8.27
C VAL A 25 8.71 18.67 -8.74
N SER A 26 7.55 18.10 -9.03
CA SER A 26 7.45 17.05 -10.05
C SER A 26 7.10 17.72 -11.38
N SER A 27 7.71 17.29 -12.48
CA SER A 27 7.52 17.87 -13.81
C SER A 27 6.07 17.71 -14.27
N GLY A 28 5.18 18.66 -13.94
CA GLY A 28 3.83 18.69 -14.49
C GLY A 28 2.76 19.42 -13.67
N ALA A 29 2.89 19.56 -12.34
CA ALA A 29 1.93 20.31 -11.53
C ALA A 29 2.52 20.72 -10.16
N THR A 30 2.49 22.02 -9.85
CA THR A 30 2.88 22.50 -8.51
C THR A 30 1.71 22.35 -7.53
N LYS A 31 1.71 21.31 -6.69
CA LYS A 31 0.88 21.31 -5.48
C LYS A 31 1.58 22.16 -4.42
N LYS A 32 0.97 23.28 -4.01
CA LYS A 32 1.49 24.12 -2.92
C LYS A 32 1.34 23.35 -1.61
N ILE A 33 2.44 22.84 -1.06
CA ILE A 33 2.47 22.35 0.32
C ILE A 33 2.89 23.53 1.18
N GLU A 34 1.96 24.14 1.91
CA GLU A 34 2.33 25.11 2.95
C GLU A 34 3.24 24.40 3.95
N LYS A 35 4.34 25.05 4.36
CA LYS A 35 5.37 24.47 5.24
C LYS A 35 4.82 23.83 6.53
N ASN A 36 3.62 24.24 6.96
CA ASN A 36 2.97 23.78 8.18
C ASN A 36 1.59 23.14 7.93
N LYS A 37 1.23 22.82 6.68
CA LYS A 37 0.03 22.01 6.42
C LYS A 37 0.29 20.63 6.98
N ALA A 38 -0.28 20.36 8.15
CA ALA A 38 -0.12 19.08 8.83
C ALA A 38 -0.35 17.95 7.81
N ALA A 39 0.59 17.00 7.76
CA ALA A 39 0.53 15.84 6.86
C ALA A 39 -0.78 15.06 6.97
N THR A 40 -1.54 15.29 8.04
CA THR A 40 -2.91 14.83 8.27
C THR A 40 -3.92 15.30 7.22
N SER A 41 -3.62 16.34 6.44
CA SER A 41 -4.54 16.93 5.45
C SER A 41 -4.10 16.72 3.99
N ILE A 42 -2.97 16.06 3.77
CA ILE A 42 -2.51 15.66 2.43
C ILE A 42 -2.99 14.24 2.23
N LYS A 43 -3.87 14.04 1.25
CA LYS A 43 -4.31 12.69 0.88
C LYS A 43 -3.21 12.02 0.04
N LEU A 44 -3.00 10.72 0.24
CA LEU A 44 -1.96 9.99 -0.48
C LEU A 44 -2.27 9.85 -1.98
N ASP A 45 -3.56 9.76 -2.34
CA ASP A 45 -4.05 9.69 -3.72
C ASP A 45 -3.93 11.04 -4.47
N ASP A 46 -3.72 12.13 -3.74
CA ASP A 46 -3.45 13.44 -4.32
C ASP A 46 -2.00 13.63 -4.77
N LEU A 47 -1.12 12.65 -4.54
CA LEU A 47 0.27 12.70 -5.01
C LEU A 47 0.38 12.23 -6.47
N GLY A 48 1.60 12.20 -7.01
CA GLY A 48 1.83 11.70 -8.38
C GLY A 48 1.44 10.22 -8.54
N THR A 49 1.36 9.75 -9.80
CA THR A 49 1.14 8.34 -10.10
C THR A 49 2.24 7.49 -9.43
N PRO A 50 1.88 6.44 -8.67
CA PRO A 50 2.87 5.54 -8.08
C PRO A 50 3.66 4.77 -9.14
N ASP A 51 4.93 4.52 -8.87
CA ASP A 51 5.80 3.71 -9.72
C ASP A 51 5.56 2.20 -9.51
N ASP A 52 5.96 1.37 -10.48
CA ASP A 52 5.86 -0.09 -10.43
C ASP A 52 7.14 -0.73 -9.86
N ASN A 53 7.44 -0.46 -8.59
CA ASN A 53 8.56 -1.06 -7.89
C ASN A 53 8.11 -1.64 -6.53
N THR A 54 9.03 -2.31 -5.82
CA THR A 54 8.70 -2.98 -4.56
C THR A 54 8.80 -2.09 -3.32
N ASP A 55 9.11 -0.81 -3.49
CA ASP A 55 9.48 0.06 -2.39
C ASP A 55 8.26 0.41 -1.54
N LEU A 56 8.45 0.46 -0.21
CA LEU A 56 7.43 0.82 0.78
C LEU A 56 6.16 -0.06 0.77
N ASN A 57 6.18 -1.22 0.13
CA ASN A 57 5.11 -2.21 0.26
C ASN A 57 4.92 -2.65 1.72
N ALA A 58 3.69 -2.98 2.08
CA ALA A 58 3.37 -3.55 3.38
C ALA A 58 4.16 -4.85 3.63
N THR A 59 4.68 -4.98 4.85
CA THR A 59 5.40 -6.17 5.32
C THR A 59 4.86 -6.61 6.67
N THR A 60 5.30 -7.75 7.18
CA THR A 60 4.95 -8.22 8.53
C THR A 60 5.46 -7.29 9.64
N SER A 61 6.48 -6.46 9.37
CA SER A 61 7.08 -5.57 10.37
C SER A 61 6.69 -4.10 10.22
N LYS A 62 6.10 -3.70 9.09
CA LYS A 62 5.76 -2.31 8.79
C LYS A 62 4.45 -2.21 8.03
N HIS A 63 3.58 -1.30 8.46
CA HIS A 63 2.49 -0.81 7.62
C HIS A 63 3.10 -0.11 6.40
N GLY A 64 2.55 -0.37 5.22
CA GLY A 64 3.08 0.15 3.96
C GLY A 64 1.99 0.25 2.89
N LEU A 65 2.39 0.57 1.68
CA LEU A 65 1.53 0.63 0.52
C LEU A 65 1.04 -0.77 0.13
N LEU A 66 -0.13 -0.83 -0.50
CA LEU A 66 -0.61 -2.06 -1.12
C LEU A 66 0.30 -2.39 -2.31
N LYS A 67 0.75 -3.66 -2.38
CA LYS A 67 1.47 -4.17 -3.55
C LYS A 67 0.64 -4.04 -4.82
N LYS A 68 1.31 -3.87 -5.95
CA LYS A 68 0.66 -3.96 -7.27
C LYS A 68 -0.20 -5.23 -7.37
N LEU A 69 -1.44 -5.03 -7.83
CA LEU A 69 -2.37 -6.12 -8.09
C LEU A 69 -1.84 -7.00 -9.22
N ASP A 70 -1.93 -8.32 -9.05
CA ASP A 70 -1.45 -9.28 -10.04
C ASP A 70 -2.47 -9.61 -11.13
N ASN A 71 -3.56 -8.82 -11.19
CA ASN A 71 -4.66 -8.93 -12.15
C ASN A 71 -5.36 -10.31 -12.13
N ASN A 72 -5.43 -10.96 -10.97
CA ASN A 72 -6.10 -12.25 -10.81
C ASN A 72 -7.13 -12.22 -9.67
N SER A 73 -8.42 -12.28 -10.02
CA SER A 73 -9.53 -12.24 -9.06
C SER A 73 -9.66 -13.49 -8.18
N SER A 74 -8.96 -14.58 -8.52
CA SER A 74 -8.93 -15.81 -7.73
C SER A 74 -7.83 -15.81 -6.68
N LYS A 75 -7.09 -14.71 -6.52
CA LYS A 75 -6.04 -14.56 -5.51
C LYS A 75 -6.37 -13.47 -4.51
N PHE A 76 -5.79 -13.61 -3.32
CA PHE A 76 -5.88 -12.64 -2.23
C PHE A 76 -4.49 -12.41 -1.63
N MET A 77 -4.30 -11.29 -0.94
CA MET A 77 -3.05 -11.03 -0.22
C MET A 77 -3.11 -11.70 1.16
N ASN A 78 -2.16 -12.60 1.45
CA ASN A 78 -2.08 -13.24 2.76
C ASN A 78 -1.40 -12.33 3.80
N GLY A 79 -1.41 -12.75 5.08
CA GLY A 79 -0.79 -12.00 6.19
C GLY A 79 0.75 -11.87 6.11
N GLN A 80 1.40 -12.55 5.16
CA GLN A 80 2.83 -12.40 4.87
C GLN A 80 3.08 -11.40 3.71
N GLY A 81 2.03 -10.78 3.19
CA GLY A 81 2.10 -9.84 2.07
C GLY A 81 2.39 -10.51 0.72
N SER A 82 2.05 -11.79 0.55
CA SER A 82 2.17 -12.50 -0.74
C SER A 82 0.79 -12.85 -1.31
N TRP A 83 0.67 -12.85 -2.63
CA TRP A 83 -0.54 -13.32 -3.31
C TRP A 83 -0.69 -14.84 -3.13
N ALA A 84 -1.86 -15.26 -2.65
CA ALA A 84 -2.22 -16.65 -2.38
C ALA A 84 -3.55 -17.02 -3.05
N VAL A 85 -3.73 -18.30 -3.36
CA VAL A 85 -4.99 -18.86 -3.86
C VAL A 85 -5.76 -19.46 -2.68
N PRO A 86 -7.08 -19.21 -2.54
CA PRO A 86 -7.85 -19.82 -1.47
C PRO A 86 -7.84 -21.35 -1.64
N PRO A 87 -7.74 -22.13 -0.54
CA PRO A 87 -7.87 -23.57 -0.65
C PRO A 87 -9.22 -23.89 -1.27
N ALA A 88 -9.26 -24.88 -2.19
CA ALA A 88 -10.52 -25.38 -2.71
C ALA A 88 -11.41 -25.79 -1.52
N SER A 89 -12.70 -25.44 -1.59
CA SER A 89 -13.70 -25.93 -0.65
C SER A 89 -13.51 -27.43 -0.46
N ALA A 90 -13.70 -27.94 0.77
CA ALA A 90 -13.32 -29.28 1.22
C ALA A 90 -13.89 -30.48 0.43
N GLU A 91 -14.56 -30.26 -0.70
CA GLU A 91 -15.10 -31.27 -1.62
C GLU A 91 -14.02 -32.13 -2.29
N GLU A 92 -12.77 -31.67 -2.37
CA GLU A 92 -11.67 -32.49 -2.92
C GLU A 92 -11.11 -33.51 -1.90
N LYS A 93 -11.39 -33.35 -0.60
CA LYS A 93 -10.97 -34.30 0.45
C LYS A 93 -11.94 -35.47 0.65
N VAL A 94 -13.09 -35.49 -0.02
CA VAL A 94 -14.12 -36.54 0.15
C VAL A 94 -13.90 -37.75 -0.79
N LYS A 95 -12.75 -37.81 -1.49
CA LYS A 95 -12.45 -38.94 -2.40
C LYS A 95 -11.54 -40.04 -1.83
N LEU A 96 -11.12 -39.94 -0.57
CA LEU A 96 -10.19 -40.91 0.04
C LEU A 96 -10.84 -41.94 0.99
N VAL A 97 -12.15 -41.88 1.23
CA VAL A 97 -12.84 -42.75 2.23
C VAL A 97 -13.82 -43.76 1.60
N PHE A 98 -14.10 -43.68 0.29
CA PHE A 98 -15.03 -44.61 -0.37
C PHE A 98 -14.37 -45.59 -1.34
N ALA A 99 -13.04 -45.63 -1.37
CA ALA A 99 -12.32 -46.65 -2.12
C ALA A 99 -12.02 -47.84 -1.19
N PHE A 100 -12.72 -48.95 -1.43
CA PHE A 100 -12.27 -50.32 -1.15
C PHE A 100 -12.57 -50.92 0.25
N ASP A 101 -13.85 -51.21 0.53
CA ASP A 101 -14.19 -52.51 1.15
C ASP A 101 -15.21 -53.21 0.25
N ALA A 102 -14.73 -53.62 -0.92
CA ALA A 102 -15.46 -54.45 -1.84
C ALA A 102 -15.05 -55.92 -1.64
N HIS A 103 -15.93 -56.67 -0.97
CA HIS A 103 -16.22 -58.08 -1.19
C HIS A 103 -15.11 -59.13 -0.88
N VAL A 104 -15.04 -59.58 0.38
CA VAL A 104 -14.62 -60.96 0.70
C VAL A 104 -15.85 -61.73 1.20
N PRO A 105 -16.52 -62.56 0.39
CA PRO A 105 -17.55 -63.45 0.89
C PRO A 105 -16.87 -64.54 1.74
N PRO A 106 -17.43 -64.91 2.91
CA PRO A 106 -16.88 -66.02 3.69
C PRO A 106 -17.00 -67.32 2.88
N SER A 107 -15.88 -68.00 2.66
CA SER A 107 -15.90 -69.37 2.15
C SER A 107 -16.54 -70.28 3.21
N PHE A 108 -17.73 -70.79 2.95
CA PHE A 108 -18.32 -71.85 3.77
C PHE A 108 -17.55 -73.16 3.54
N PRO A 109 -17.07 -73.84 4.58
CA PRO A 109 -16.35 -75.10 4.43
C PRO A 109 -17.30 -76.27 4.15
N GLY A 110 -17.12 -76.91 2.99
CA GLY A 110 -17.32 -78.35 2.69
C GLY A 110 -18.69 -78.99 2.88
N ASP A 111 -19.27 -79.49 1.78
CA ASP A 111 -20.20 -80.63 1.76
C ASP A 111 -19.48 -81.95 2.10
#